data_AF-A0A3N5VS04-F1
#
_entry.id   AF-A0A3N5VS04-F1
#
_cell.length_a   1.000
_cell.length_b   1.000
_cell.length_c   1.000
_cell.angle_alpha   90.00
_cell.angle_beta   90.00
_cell.angle_gamma   90.00
#
_symmetry.space_group_name_H-M   'P 1'
#
loop_
_entity.id
_entity.type
_entity.pdbx_description
1 polymer ?
#
loop_
_entity_poly.entity_id
_entity_poly.type
_entity_poly.pdbx_seq_one_letter_code
_entity_poly.pdbx_strand_id
1 'polypeptide(L)'
;MREDWQAVLWSLVSALQNSPEPDWWFELIATVRHQCLGAEAGDIHPLLVARRTLLTLQSIIERIEQGRANAEPAALIQLQALVRRLREDAVHNWLSIDPNPPHSNLAYTEIDEELEEIGVFLPEARQALDRALAQPRLQVRRVLDEWERRAFASASAGLRQVLMWDPERKRVLRAEQALQDTPLWLEKVQEGPQPGEHYLAFITEIEYEGRELRNQVGPAAWLDLILEGCRQLRRGAWPPDLFASLPLLVREMPWLCRFERRERLPAVALEGAPESSPTTPPFSLLTGSARGKFGIDQDLQLTVPLDAWIPEARGSSARVFSGQLRDAQGKPFQSAIKLMRMDKLEYALPLFREEVVILNAMRPVPGITALYECGFLRLLEGGVIPGEREKTVNPALTGSLLRMGPALGQEFANQIEARANEGWTPYLAIELRDSRENLLALCDATLTRGTYRPLPDLLLMSIQICEIMQEAHNRNIVYRDHKILHYYWNDAMHGIYTIDWNVARLHSEGLSDYEKKM
;
A
#
# COMPACT_ATOMS: atom_id res chain seq x y z
N MET A 1 -44.91 -42.15 -8.99
CA MET A 1 -44.28 -40.93 -8.44
C MET A 1 -43.17 -41.42 -7.52
N ARG A 2 -41.91 -41.03 -7.75
CA ARG A 2 -40.87 -41.26 -6.74
C ARG A 2 -41.11 -40.22 -5.65
N GLU A 3 -41.37 -40.67 -4.44
CA GLU A 3 -41.55 -39.79 -3.29
C GLU A 3 -40.22 -39.10 -2.97
N ASP A 4 -40.17 -37.78 -3.05
CA ASP A 4 -38.98 -36.98 -2.75
C ASP A 4 -38.88 -36.75 -1.24
N TRP A 5 -38.47 -37.80 -0.53
CA TRP A 5 -38.33 -37.79 0.93
C TRP A 5 -37.33 -36.75 1.44
N GLN A 6 -36.34 -36.38 0.62
CA GLN A 6 -35.38 -35.33 0.93
C GLN A 6 -36.04 -33.95 0.96
N ALA A 7 -36.87 -33.65 -0.04
CA ALA A 7 -37.65 -32.41 -0.07
C ALA A 7 -38.65 -32.34 1.10
N VAL A 8 -39.31 -33.46 1.43
CA VAL A 8 -40.22 -33.55 2.58
C VAL A 8 -39.48 -33.23 3.89
N LEU A 9 -38.35 -33.87 4.15
CA LEU A 9 -37.55 -33.60 5.35
C LEU A 9 -37.12 -32.13 5.41
N TRP A 10 -36.65 -31.57 4.29
CA TRP A 10 -36.26 -30.18 4.20
C TRP A 10 -37.41 -29.24 4.59
N SER A 11 -38.58 -29.39 3.95
CA SER A 11 -39.76 -28.56 4.23
C SER A 11 -40.19 -28.63 5.70
N LEU A 12 -40.14 -29.81 6.31
CA LEU A 12 -40.47 -30.00 7.72
C LEU A 12 -39.49 -29.26 8.65
N VAL A 13 -38.19 -29.42 8.41
CA VAL A 13 -37.14 -28.76 9.22
C VAL A 13 -37.19 -27.25 9.05
N SER A 14 -37.38 -26.75 7.83
CA SER A 14 -37.55 -25.32 7.57
C SER A 14 -38.80 -24.74 8.26
N ALA A 15 -39.93 -25.45 8.24
CA ALA A 15 -41.15 -25.00 8.88
C ALA A 15 -41.02 -24.88 10.41
N LEU A 16 -40.15 -25.69 11.02
CA LEU A 16 -39.89 -25.69 12.47
C LEU A 16 -38.67 -24.85 12.88
N GLN A 17 -38.06 -24.09 11.98
CA GLN A 17 -36.82 -23.33 12.29
C GLN A 17 -36.97 -22.44 13.54
N ASN A 18 -38.15 -21.85 13.73
CA ASN A 18 -38.45 -20.91 14.82
C ASN A 18 -39.52 -21.45 15.79
N SER A 19 -39.73 -22.77 15.82
CA SER A 19 -40.77 -23.40 16.65
C SER A 19 -40.23 -24.62 17.37
N PRO A 20 -40.76 -24.95 18.56
CA PRO A 20 -40.38 -26.17 19.23
C PRO A 20 -40.77 -27.38 18.38
N GLU A 21 -39.94 -28.42 18.43
CA GLU A 21 -40.23 -29.70 17.78
C GLU A 21 -41.42 -30.37 18.48
N PRO A 22 -42.42 -30.88 17.73
CA PRO A 22 -43.53 -31.60 18.32
C PRO A 22 -43.08 -32.95 18.90
N ASP A 23 -43.86 -33.52 19.83
CA ASP A 23 -43.50 -34.76 20.53
C ASP A 23 -43.26 -35.96 19.60
N TRP A 24 -43.92 -35.99 18.44
CA TRP A 24 -43.78 -37.03 17.42
C TRP A 24 -42.63 -36.79 16.42
N TRP A 25 -41.87 -35.70 16.57
CA TRP A 25 -40.84 -35.28 15.62
C TRP A 25 -39.81 -36.37 15.33
N PHE A 26 -39.23 -36.97 16.36
CA PHE A 26 -38.20 -37.98 16.20
C PHE A 26 -38.70 -39.24 15.48
N GLU A 27 -39.94 -39.64 15.72
CA GLU A 27 -40.57 -40.79 15.03
C GLU A 27 -40.81 -40.50 13.55
N LEU A 28 -41.26 -39.28 13.23
CA LEU A 28 -41.42 -38.86 11.83
C LEU A 28 -40.07 -38.82 11.11
N ILE A 29 -39.05 -38.21 11.72
CA ILE A 29 -37.72 -38.11 11.13
C ILE A 29 -37.13 -39.50 10.90
N ALA A 30 -37.21 -40.41 11.87
CA ALA A 30 -36.76 -41.78 11.71
C ALA A 30 -37.48 -42.47 10.54
N THR A 31 -38.80 -42.32 10.44
CA THR A 31 -39.60 -42.90 9.35
C THR A 31 -39.15 -42.38 7.98
N VAL A 32 -39.00 -41.06 7.82
CA VAL A 32 -38.55 -40.43 6.56
C VAL A 32 -37.13 -40.90 6.20
N ARG A 33 -36.23 -40.99 7.18
CA ARG A 33 -34.87 -41.49 6.99
C ARG A 33 -34.83 -42.96 6.59
N HIS A 34 -35.64 -43.82 7.20
CA HIS A 34 -35.74 -45.23 6.81
C HIS A 34 -36.22 -45.40 5.38
N GLN A 35 -37.20 -44.60 4.93
CA GLN A 35 -37.67 -44.65 3.54
C GLN A 35 -36.60 -44.24 2.53
N CYS A 36 -35.70 -43.31 2.89
CA CYS A 36 -34.68 -42.81 1.99
C CYS A 36 -33.34 -43.57 2.06
N LEU A 37 -32.90 -43.98 3.25
CA LEU A 37 -31.58 -44.56 3.52
C LEU A 37 -31.61 -46.07 3.82
N GLY A 38 -32.80 -46.62 4.12
CA GLY A 38 -32.97 -47.96 4.67
C GLY A 38 -32.88 -47.99 6.20
N ALA A 39 -33.29 -49.12 6.81
CA ALA A 39 -33.38 -49.26 8.27
C ALA A 39 -32.02 -49.09 8.97
N GLU A 40 -30.99 -49.81 8.53
CA GLU A 40 -29.66 -49.80 9.17
C GLU A 40 -29.00 -48.42 9.17
N ALA A 41 -29.14 -47.66 8.07
CA ALA A 41 -28.56 -46.34 7.95
C ALA A 41 -29.42 -45.25 8.62
N GLY A 42 -30.75 -45.39 8.58
CA GLY A 42 -31.67 -44.41 9.18
C GLY A 42 -31.71 -44.45 10.70
N ASP A 43 -31.28 -45.55 11.34
CA ASP A 43 -31.16 -45.64 12.81
C ASP A 43 -29.91 -44.94 13.39
N ILE A 44 -28.94 -44.60 12.55
CA ILE A 44 -27.70 -43.95 12.99
C ILE A 44 -27.96 -42.45 13.17
N HIS A 45 -27.85 -41.96 14.41
CA HIS A 45 -27.98 -40.53 14.75
C HIS A 45 -26.66 -40.01 15.34
N PRO A 46 -25.88 -39.19 14.60
CA PRO A 46 -24.58 -38.70 15.05
C PRO A 46 -24.63 -37.99 16.41
N LEU A 47 -25.59 -37.07 16.61
CA LEU A 47 -25.74 -36.35 17.88
C LEU A 47 -26.05 -37.29 19.05
N LEU A 48 -26.84 -38.34 18.82
CA LEU A 48 -27.16 -39.32 19.86
C LEU A 48 -25.91 -40.11 20.28
N VAL A 49 -25.06 -40.49 19.33
CA VAL A 49 -23.77 -41.14 19.62
C VAL A 49 -22.84 -40.21 20.40
N ALA A 50 -22.78 -38.93 20.04
CA ALA A 50 -22.02 -37.91 20.79
C ALA A 50 -22.54 -37.73 22.22
N ARG A 51 -23.86 -37.62 22.42
CA ARG A 51 -24.47 -37.52 23.75
C ARG A 51 -24.22 -38.76 24.61
N ARG A 52 -24.31 -39.97 24.03
CA ARG A 52 -23.98 -41.22 24.74
C ARG A 52 -22.51 -41.27 25.15
N THR A 53 -21.61 -40.80 24.28
CA THR A 53 -20.18 -40.68 24.59
C THR A 53 -19.96 -39.73 25.77
N LEU A 54 -20.56 -38.54 25.72
CA LEU A 54 -20.50 -37.55 26.81
C LEU A 54 -21.00 -38.13 28.14
N LEU A 55 -22.16 -38.78 28.16
CA LEU A 55 -22.72 -39.41 29.36
C LEU A 55 -21.82 -40.52 29.91
N THR A 56 -21.21 -41.30 29.02
CA THR A 56 -20.28 -42.38 29.42
C THR A 56 -19.02 -41.80 30.07
N LEU A 57 -18.45 -40.74 29.49
CA LEU A 57 -17.30 -40.03 30.08
C LEU A 57 -17.65 -39.40 31.43
N GLN A 58 -18.83 -38.80 31.56
CA GLN A 58 -19.33 -38.27 32.85
C GLN A 58 -19.44 -39.36 33.90
N SER A 59 -19.99 -40.54 33.55
CA SER A 59 -20.06 -41.68 34.46
C SER A 59 -18.68 -42.19 34.89
N ILE A 60 -17.67 -42.12 34.01
CA ILE A 60 -16.27 -42.45 34.36
C ILE A 60 -15.73 -41.45 35.39
N ILE A 61 -15.94 -40.15 35.19
CA ILE A 61 -15.53 -39.10 36.16
C ILE A 61 -16.16 -39.40 37.53
N GLU A 62 -17.48 -39.61 37.59
CA GLU A 62 -18.19 -39.88 38.85
C GLU A 62 -17.63 -41.12 39.57
N ARG A 63 -17.29 -42.18 38.82
CA ARG A 63 -16.69 -43.39 39.39
C ARG A 63 -15.29 -43.15 39.97
N ILE A 64 -14.47 -42.34 39.31
CA ILE A 64 -13.12 -41.98 39.79
C ILE A 64 -13.25 -41.14 41.06
N GLU A 65 -14.11 -40.12 41.06
CA GLU A 65 -14.34 -39.24 42.22
C GLU A 65 -14.90 -39.99 43.44
N GLN A 66 -15.71 -41.03 43.21
CA GLN A 66 -16.22 -41.92 44.26
C GLN A 66 -15.20 -42.97 44.75
N GLY A 67 -13.96 -42.97 44.23
CA GLY A 67 -12.93 -43.96 44.54
C GLY A 67 -13.23 -45.37 44.03
N ARG A 68 -14.16 -45.50 43.06
CA ARG A 68 -14.58 -46.78 42.45
C ARG A 68 -13.78 -47.11 41.19
N ALA A 69 -12.84 -46.27 40.81
CA ALA A 69 -11.88 -46.47 39.74
C ALA A 69 -10.57 -45.74 40.08
N ASN A 70 -9.42 -46.39 39.87
CA ASN A 70 -8.12 -45.78 40.06
C ASN A 70 -7.74 -45.01 38.79
N ALA A 71 -7.48 -43.71 38.93
CA ALA A 71 -6.94 -42.88 37.86
C ALA A 71 -5.90 -41.91 38.42
N GLU A 72 -4.90 -41.56 37.63
CA GLU A 72 -3.94 -40.53 38.00
C GLU A 72 -4.65 -39.16 38.06
N PRO A 73 -4.29 -38.26 39.00
CA PRO A 73 -4.90 -36.94 39.11
C PRO A 73 -4.86 -36.12 37.81
N ALA A 74 -3.77 -36.26 37.03
CA ALA A 74 -3.63 -35.58 35.74
C ALA A 74 -4.64 -36.08 34.69
N ALA A 75 -4.92 -37.39 34.66
CA ALA A 75 -5.90 -37.97 33.75
C ALA A 75 -7.33 -37.55 34.09
N LEU A 76 -7.66 -37.37 35.37
CA LEU A 76 -8.96 -36.85 35.81
C LEU A 76 -9.17 -35.39 35.34
N ILE A 77 -8.14 -34.55 35.45
CA ILE A 77 -8.20 -33.14 34.98
C ILE A 77 -8.42 -33.09 33.47
N GLN A 78 -7.69 -33.90 32.70
CA GLN A 78 -7.87 -34.00 31.24
C GLN A 78 -9.28 -34.45 30.89
N LEU A 79 -9.78 -35.51 31.52
CA LEU A 79 -11.12 -36.04 31.29
C LEU A 79 -12.22 -35.01 31.63
N GLN A 80 -12.08 -34.28 32.73
CA GLN A 80 -13.00 -33.18 33.09
C GLN A 80 -12.98 -32.06 32.05
N ALA A 81 -11.81 -31.70 31.53
CA ALA A 81 -11.67 -30.69 30.48
C ALA A 81 -12.32 -31.15 29.17
N LEU A 82 -12.11 -32.41 28.76
CA LEU A 82 -12.73 -33.02 27.59
C LEU A 82 -14.27 -33.01 27.70
N VAL A 83 -14.81 -33.49 28.83
CA VAL A 83 -16.27 -33.50 29.07
C VAL A 83 -16.86 -32.10 29.00
N ARG A 84 -16.14 -31.10 29.53
CA ARG A 84 -16.56 -29.71 29.44
C ARG A 84 -16.66 -29.24 27.98
N ARG A 85 -15.60 -29.42 27.17
CA ARG A 85 -15.58 -29.02 25.75
C ARG A 85 -16.64 -29.77 24.94
N LEU A 86 -16.80 -31.08 25.15
CA LEU A 86 -17.84 -31.85 24.46
C LEU A 86 -19.26 -31.36 24.79
N ARG A 87 -19.51 -30.96 26.03
CA ARG A 87 -20.83 -30.44 26.45
C ARG A 87 -21.07 -29.03 25.95
N GLU A 88 -20.13 -28.13 26.20
CA GLU A 88 -20.27 -26.68 26.02
C GLU A 88 -20.01 -26.24 24.58
N ASP A 89 -19.14 -26.95 23.86
CA ASP A 89 -18.78 -26.62 22.48
C ASP A 89 -19.43 -27.62 21.52
N ALA A 90 -19.07 -28.90 21.55
CA ALA A 90 -19.49 -29.86 20.52
C ALA A 90 -21.02 -30.09 20.49
N VAL A 91 -21.60 -30.58 21.59
CA VAL A 91 -23.04 -30.93 21.66
C VAL A 91 -23.93 -29.69 21.60
N HIS A 92 -23.52 -28.59 22.26
CA HIS A 92 -24.27 -27.35 22.24
C HIS A 92 -24.29 -26.73 20.84
N ASN A 93 -23.14 -26.58 20.19
CA ASN A 93 -23.06 -25.98 18.86
C ASN A 93 -23.75 -26.86 17.81
N TRP A 94 -23.74 -28.20 17.95
CA TRP A 94 -24.39 -29.11 17.00
C TRP A 94 -25.86 -28.77 16.74
N LEU A 95 -26.57 -28.41 17.82
CA LEU A 95 -28.00 -28.06 17.80
C LEU A 95 -28.26 -26.61 17.41
N SER A 96 -27.24 -25.76 17.52
CA SER A 96 -27.37 -24.35 17.20
C SER A 96 -27.48 -24.15 15.69
N ILE A 97 -28.43 -23.32 15.28
CA ILE A 97 -28.57 -22.84 13.91
C ILE A 97 -27.49 -21.80 13.59
N ASP A 98 -27.16 -20.95 14.57
CA ASP A 98 -26.20 -19.85 14.49
C ASP A 98 -25.12 -19.99 15.60
N PRO A 99 -24.32 -21.07 15.59
CA PRO A 99 -23.14 -21.21 16.45
C PRO A 99 -22.12 -20.08 16.28
N ASN A 100 -21.34 -19.80 17.33
CA ASN A 100 -20.24 -18.84 17.25
C ASN A 100 -19.02 -19.44 16.52
N PRO A 101 -18.21 -18.63 15.80
CA PRO A 101 -16.91 -19.06 15.29
C PRO A 101 -15.99 -19.56 16.42
N PRO A 102 -15.07 -20.51 16.16
CA PRO A 102 -14.71 -21.04 14.84
C PRO A 102 -15.61 -22.18 14.34
N HIS A 103 -16.52 -22.69 15.16
CA HIS A 103 -17.36 -23.86 14.85
C HIS A 103 -18.67 -23.49 14.18
N SER A 104 -18.67 -22.43 13.37
CA SER A 104 -19.91 -21.88 12.83
C SER A 104 -20.38 -22.51 11.51
N ASN A 105 -19.45 -23.10 10.76
CA ASN A 105 -19.69 -23.59 9.41
C ASN A 105 -20.28 -25.02 9.37
N LEU A 106 -20.39 -25.61 8.18
CA LEU A 106 -20.96 -26.94 7.99
C LEU A 106 -20.07 -28.09 8.48
N ALA A 107 -18.76 -27.89 8.59
CA ALA A 107 -17.82 -28.93 9.01
C ALA A 107 -18.04 -29.35 10.46
N TYR A 108 -17.56 -30.55 10.80
CA TYR A 108 -17.70 -31.15 12.12
C TYR A 108 -16.47 -30.89 13.00
N THR A 109 -15.82 -29.73 12.86
CA THR A 109 -14.53 -29.46 13.51
C THR A 109 -14.62 -29.53 15.03
N GLU A 110 -15.75 -29.11 15.61
CA GLU A 110 -16.01 -29.14 17.05
C GLU A 110 -15.96 -30.54 17.68
N ILE A 111 -16.19 -31.60 16.90
CA ILE A 111 -16.06 -32.97 17.37
C ILE A 111 -14.78 -33.62 16.85
N ASP A 112 -14.33 -33.25 15.64
CA ASP A 112 -13.10 -33.76 15.03
C ASP A 112 -11.88 -33.47 15.90
N GLU A 113 -11.81 -32.27 16.50
CA GLU A 113 -10.73 -31.85 17.40
C GLU A 113 -10.66 -32.70 18.69
N GLU A 114 -11.78 -33.28 19.10
CA GLU A 114 -11.89 -34.04 20.36
C GLU A 114 -11.75 -35.56 20.16
N LEU A 115 -11.81 -36.08 18.92
CA LEU A 115 -11.85 -37.52 18.65
C LEU A 115 -10.64 -38.29 19.17
N GLU A 116 -9.44 -37.74 19.06
CA GLU A 116 -8.23 -38.39 19.55
C GLU A 116 -8.27 -38.54 21.07
N GLU A 117 -8.64 -37.47 21.79
CA GLU A 117 -8.73 -37.49 23.26
C GLU A 117 -9.87 -38.39 23.74
N ILE A 118 -11.02 -38.40 23.05
CA ILE A 118 -12.08 -39.40 23.28
C ILE A 118 -11.52 -40.82 23.13
N GLY A 119 -10.71 -41.06 22.09
CA GLY A 119 -10.11 -42.37 21.84
C GLY A 119 -9.18 -42.86 22.94
N VAL A 120 -8.52 -41.94 23.66
CA VAL A 120 -7.65 -42.28 24.81
C VAL A 120 -8.49 -42.88 25.95
N PHE A 121 -9.66 -42.32 26.22
CA PHE A 121 -10.52 -42.74 27.34
C PHE A 121 -11.57 -43.79 26.96
N LEU A 122 -12.10 -43.72 25.74
CA LEU A 122 -13.19 -44.56 25.21
C LEU A 122 -12.94 -44.93 23.73
N PRO A 123 -12.04 -45.89 23.43
CA PRO A 123 -11.73 -46.31 22.06
C PRO A 123 -12.97 -46.74 21.26
N GLU A 124 -13.91 -47.46 21.89
CA GLU A 124 -15.14 -47.91 21.25
C GLU A 124 -16.08 -46.75 20.91
N ALA A 125 -16.14 -45.73 21.76
CA ALA A 125 -16.97 -44.54 21.52
C ALA A 125 -16.41 -43.73 20.35
N ARG A 126 -15.08 -43.59 20.25
CA ARG A 126 -14.43 -43.00 19.07
C ARG A 126 -14.81 -43.75 17.80
N GLN A 127 -14.70 -45.09 17.78
CA GLN A 127 -15.09 -45.89 16.61
C GLN A 127 -16.57 -45.76 16.26
N ALA A 128 -17.45 -45.64 17.26
CA ALA A 128 -18.87 -45.39 17.04
C ALA A 128 -19.11 -44.00 16.43
N LEU A 129 -18.44 -42.96 16.93
CA LEU A 129 -18.49 -41.61 16.38
C LEU A 129 -17.98 -41.56 14.94
N ASP A 130 -16.84 -42.18 14.65
CA ASP A 130 -16.29 -42.22 13.29
C ASP A 130 -17.24 -42.89 12.30
N ARG A 131 -17.86 -44.01 12.69
CA ARG A 131 -18.88 -44.67 11.88
C ARG A 131 -20.11 -43.80 11.67
N ALA A 132 -20.60 -43.15 12.72
CA ALA A 132 -21.78 -42.30 12.64
C ALA A 132 -21.54 -41.04 11.79
N LEU A 133 -20.34 -40.47 11.83
CA LEU A 133 -19.97 -39.25 11.12
C LEU A 133 -19.46 -39.49 9.69
N ALA A 134 -19.13 -40.73 9.32
CA ALA A 134 -18.55 -41.04 8.01
C ALA A 134 -19.39 -40.51 6.83
N GLN A 135 -20.69 -40.78 6.81
CA GLN A 135 -21.58 -40.32 5.74
C GLN A 135 -21.90 -38.83 5.82
N PRO A 136 -22.29 -38.25 6.97
CA PRO A 136 -22.47 -36.80 7.09
C PRO A 136 -21.24 -36.00 6.65
N ARG A 137 -20.03 -36.38 7.09
CA ARG A 137 -18.77 -35.73 6.68
C ARG A 137 -18.56 -35.82 5.16
N LEU A 138 -18.86 -36.96 4.55
CA LEU A 138 -18.77 -37.13 3.10
C LEU A 138 -19.73 -36.20 2.35
N GLN A 139 -20.98 -36.05 2.82
CA GLN A 139 -21.93 -35.14 2.18
C GLN A 139 -21.53 -33.67 2.37
N VAL A 140 -21.08 -33.28 3.56
CA VAL A 140 -20.55 -31.92 3.81
C VAL A 140 -19.35 -31.64 2.90
N ARG A 141 -18.42 -32.58 2.76
CA ARG A 141 -17.27 -32.43 1.84
C ARG A 141 -17.74 -32.19 0.41
N ARG A 142 -18.73 -32.93 -0.08
CA ARG A 142 -19.29 -32.69 -1.42
C ARG A 142 -19.91 -31.31 -1.56
N VAL A 143 -20.65 -30.84 -0.55
CA VAL A 143 -21.21 -29.47 -0.55
C VAL A 143 -20.08 -28.44 -0.61
N LEU A 144 -19.03 -28.62 0.19
CA LEU A 144 -17.87 -27.72 0.20
C LEU A 144 -17.06 -27.77 -1.11
N ASP A 145 -16.96 -28.93 -1.76
CA ASP A 145 -16.31 -29.06 -3.08
C ASP A 145 -17.11 -28.32 -4.16
N GLU A 146 -18.45 -28.38 -4.11
CA GLU A 146 -19.31 -27.62 -5.03
C GLU A 146 -19.29 -26.12 -4.72
N TRP A 147 -19.22 -25.74 -3.44
CA TRP A 147 -19.02 -24.37 -2.98
C TRP A 147 -17.69 -23.77 -3.49
N GLU A 148 -16.60 -24.53 -3.37
CA GLU A 148 -15.28 -24.18 -3.92
C GLU A 148 -15.34 -23.93 -5.43
N ARG A 149 -16.14 -24.74 -6.15
CA ARG A 149 -16.37 -24.61 -7.61
C ARG A 149 -17.41 -23.58 -8.01
N ARG A 150 -18.01 -22.85 -7.04
CA ARG A 150 -19.13 -21.90 -7.25
C ARG A 150 -20.39 -22.53 -7.86
N ALA A 151 -20.58 -23.83 -7.68
CA ALA A 151 -21.78 -24.54 -8.10
C ALA A 151 -22.88 -24.41 -7.03
N PHE A 152 -23.34 -23.18 -6.76
CA PHE A 152 -24.21 -22.85 -5.61
C PHE A 152 -25.51 -23.64 -5.59
N ALA A 153 -26.14 -23.86 -6.75
CA ALA A 153 -27.35 -24.68 -6.85
C ALA A 153 -27.09 -26.15 -6.48
N SER A 154 -25.97 -26.73 -6.94
CA SER A 154 -25.57 -28.09 -6.59
C SER A 154 -25.22 -28.21 -5.10
N ALA A 155 -24.49 -27.23 -4.55
CA ALA A 155 -24.17 -27.16 -3.13
C ALA A 155 -25.46 -27.10 -2.28
N SER A 156 -26.42 -26.25 -2.66
CA SER A 156 -27.72 -26.13 -2.00
C SER A 156 -28.52 -27.43 -2.07
N ALA A 157 -28.54 -28.10 -3.23
CA ALA A 157 -29.15 -29.42 -3.36
C ALA A 157 -28.49 -30.45 -2.42
N GLY A 158 -27.16 -30.41 -2.30
CA GLY A 158 -26.39 -31.29 -1.42
C GLY A 158 -26.69 -31.10 0.08
N LEU A 159 -27.11 -29.92 0.53
CA LEU A 159 -27.49 -29.70 1.94
C LEU A 159 -28.66 -30.59 2.39
N ARG A 160 -29.57 -30.94 1.48
CA ARG A 160 -30.66 -31.88 1.76
C ARG A 160 -30.12 -33.26 2.12
N GLN A 161 -29.04 -33.69 1.47
CA GLN A 161 -28.36 -34.95 1.80
C GLN A 161 -27.68 -34.89 3.17
N VAL A 162 -27.05 -33.77 3.52
CA VAL A 162 -26.48 -33.59 4.86
C VAL A 162 -27.57 -33.79 5.92
N LEU A 163 -28.72 -33.14 5.74
CA LEU A 163 -29.85 -33.24 6.67
C LEU A 163 -30.45 -34.65 6.76
N MET A 164 -30.45 -35.43 5.66
CA MET A 164 -30.87 -36.83 5.69
C MET A 164 -29.98 -37.69 6.61
N TRP A 165 -28.68 -37.40 6.66
CA TRP A 165 -27.71 -38.15 7.46
C TRP A 165 -27.55 -37.60 8.88
N ASP A 166 -27.84 -36.32 9.09
CA ASP A 166 -27.75 -35.62 10.37
C ASP A 166 -28.90 -34.59 10.49
N PRO A 167 -30.13 -35.03 10.84
CA PRO A 167 -31.32 -34.18 10.86
C PRO A 167 -31.26 -33.09 11.94
N GLU A 168 -30.42 -33.27 12.96
CA GLU A 168 -30.22 -32.29 14.02
C GLU A 168 -29.29 -31.13 13.61
N ARG A 169 -28.60 -31.22 12.47
CA ARG A 169 -27.68 -30.19 11.94
C ARG A 169 -28.40 -29.02 11.28
N LYS A 170 -29.29 -28.35 12.01
CA LYS A 170 -30.20 -27.31 11.46
C LYS A 170 -29.50 -26.10 10.85
N ARG A 171 -28.23 -25.85 11.15
CA ARG A 171 -27.42 -24.80 10.50
C ARG A 171 -27.33 -24.92 8.98
N VAL A 172 -27.64 -26.09 8.40
CA VAL A 172 -27.78 -26.24 6.94
C VAL A 172 -28.80 -25.27 6.35
N LEU A 173 -29.80 -24.83 7.12
CA LEU A 173 -30.77 -23.82 6.67
C LEU A 173 -30.10 -22.46 6.43
N ARG A 174 -29.18 -22.05 7.32
CA ARG A 174 -28.38 -20.82 7.17
C ARG A 174 -27.41 -20.93 6.00
N ALA A 175 -26.76 -22.08 5.85
CA ALA A 175 -25.93 -22.34 4.69
C ALA A 175 -26.73 -22.28 3.38
N GLU A 176 -27.99 -22.75 3.33
CA GLU A 176 -28.83 -22.61 2.13
C GLU A 176 -29.09 -21.13 1.81
N GLN A 177 -29.45 -20.33 2.81
CA GLN A 177 -29.64 -18.88 2.63
C GLN A 177 -28.36 -18.21 2.12
N ALA A 178 -27.21 -18.49 2.74
CA ALA A 178 -25.91 -17.98 2.29
C ALA A 178 -25.61 -18.35 0.83
N LEU A 179 -25.87 -19.59 0.43
CA LEU A 179 -25.68 -20.05 -0.95
C LEU A 179 -26.61 -19.33 -1.94
N GLN A 180 -27.83 -18.99 -1.53
CA GLN A 180 -28.78 -18.23 -2.34
C GLN A 180 -28.40 -16.76 -2.48
N ASP A 181 -27.81 -16.16 -1.44
CA ASP A 181 -27.40 -14.75 -1.43
C ASP A 181 -26.04 -14.53 -2.11
N THR A 182 -25.19 -15.57 -2.16
CA THR A 182 -23.82 -15.49 -2.71
C THR A 182 -23.76 -14.94 -4.15
N PRO A 183 -24.62 -15.34 -5.12
CA PRO A 183 -24.58 -14.79 -6.47
C PRO A 183 -24.72 -13.26 -6.51
N LEU A 184 -25.65 -12.70 -5.75
CA LEU A 184 -25.86 -11.24 -5.68
C LEU A 184 -24.68 -10.55 -4.99
N TRP A 185 -24.14 -11.17 -3.93
CA TRP A 185 -22.94 -10.66 -3.28
C TRP A 185 -21.73 -10.66 -4.24
N LEU A 186 -21.53 -11.71 -5.03
CA LEU A 186 -20.46 -11.77 -6.03
C LEU A 186 -20.62 -10.71 -7.14
N GLU A 187 -21.85 -10.47 -7.59
CA GLU A 187 -22.16 -9.39 -8.54
C GLU A 187 -21.74 -8.03 -7.95
N LYS A 188 -22.12 -7.75 -6.71
CA LYS A 188 -21.71 -6.53 -5.98
C LYS A 188 -20.18 -6.43 -5.87
N VAL A 189 -19.48 -7.52 -5.55
CA VAL A 189 -18.00 -7.56 -5.51
C VAL A 189 -17.40 -7.23 -6.88
N GLN A 190 -17.98 -7.74 -7.95
CA GLN A 190 -17.49 -7.57 -9.33
C GLN A 190 -17.79 -6.19 -9.92
N GLU A 191 -18.93 -5.59 -9.58
CA GLU A 191 -19.30 -4.25 -10.02
C GLU A 191 -18.47 -3.16 -9.31
N GLY A 192 -18.18 -3.39 -8.04
CA GLY A 192 -17.44 -2.44 -7.20
C GLY A 192 -18.32 -1.30 -6.65
N PRO A 193 -17.69 -0.29 -6.03
CA PRO A 193 -18.42 0.82 -5.41
C PRO A 193 -19.15 1.67 -6.45
N GLN A 194 -20.37 2.06 -6.13
CA GLN A 194 -21.21 2.89 -7.01
C GLN A 194 -20.79 4.37 -6.96
N PRO A 195 -21.13 5.19 -7.98
CA PRO A 195 -20.80 6.62 -7.97
C PRO A 195 -21.35 7.34 -6.73
N GLY A 196 -20.46 7.98 -5.97
CA GLY A 196 -20.79 8.69 -4.73
C GLY A 196 -20.73 7.84 -3.46
N GLU A 197 -20.53 6.52 -3.59
CA GLU A 197 -20.31 5.64 -2.46
C GLU A 197 -18.88 5.76 -1.90
N HIS A 198 -18.75 5.72 -0.58
CA HIS A 198 -17.44 5.81 0.06
C HIS A 198 -16.69 4.47 -0.06
N TYR A 199 -15.55 4.50 -0.75
CA TYR A 199 -14.73 3.33 -1.04
C TYR A 199 -14.45 2.42 0.17
N LEU A 200 -13.98 2.96 1.29
CA LEU A 200 -13.68 2.14 2.48
C LEU A 200 -14.94 1.57 3.14
N ALA A 201 -16.08 2.23 3.00
CA ALA A 201 -17.35 1.73 3.55
C ALA A 201 -17.80 0.50 2.74
N PHE A 202 -17.79 0.62 1.40
CA PHE A 202 -18.06 -0.48 0.48
C PHE A 202 -17.16 -1.70 0.77
N ILE A 203 -15.83 -1.50 0.87
CA ILE A 203 -14.90 -2.60 1.15
C ILE A 203 -15.18 -3.26 2.51
N THR A 204 -15.54 -2.48 3.53
CA THR A 204 -15.84 -3.01 4.86
C THR A 204 -17.12 -3.84 4.85
N GLU A 205 -18.14 -3.39 4.11
CA GLU A 205 -19.41 -4.10 3.95
C GLU A 205 -19.22 -5.44 3.22
N ILE A 206 -18.51 -5.43 2.09
CA ILE A 206 -18.16 -6.64 1.34
C ILE A 206 -17.37 -7.63 2.21
N GLU A 207 -16.38 -7.15 2.97
CA GLU A 207 -15.59 -7.99 3.88
C GLU A 207 -16.47 -8.61 4.96
N TYR A 208 -17.40 -7.85 5.53
CA TYR A 208 -18.32 -8.33 6.56
C TYR A 208 -19.26 -9.40 6.00
N GLU A 209 -19.96 -9.12 4.90
CA GLU A 209 -20.86 -10.06 4.23
C GLU A 209 -20.13 -11.34 3.83
N GLY A 210 -18.93 -11.23 3.25
CA GLY A 210 -18.12 -12.39 2.87
C GLY A 210 -17.66 -13.23 4.07
N ARG A 211 -17.39 -12.61 5.23
CA ARG A 211 -17.08 -13.35 6.47
C ARG A 211 -18.28 -14.13 6.96
N GLU A 212 -19.48 -13.57 6.85
CA GLU A 212 -20.72 -14.27 7.19
C GLU A 212 -20.95 -15.48 6.27
N LEU A 213 -20.77 -15.33 4.96
CA LEU A 213 -20.83 -16.45 4.01
C LEU A 213 -19.82 -17.56 4.39
N ARG A 214 -18.58 -17.18 4.68
CA ARG A 214 -17.52 -18.10 5.11
C ARG A 214 -17.87 -18.82 6.42
N ASN A 215 -18.48 -18.10 7.36
CA ASN A 215 -18.87 -18.63 8.65
C ASN A 215 -20.08 -19.57 8.56
N GLN A 216 -21.02 -19.34 7.65
CA GLN A 216 -22.25 -20.12 7.51
C GLN A 216 -22.06 -21.36 6.64
N VAL A 217 -21.27 -21.27 5.57
CA VAL A 217 -21.02 -22.38 4.64
C VAL A 217 -19.70 -23.08 4.98
N GLY A 218 -18.59 -22.35 4.87
CA GLY A 218 -17.24 -22.87 5.07
C GLY A 218 -16.19 -22.11 4.25
N PRO A 219 -14.90 -22.45 4.43
CA PRO A 219 -13.82 -21.85 3.67
C PRO A 219 -13.92 -22.22 2.18
N ALA A 220 -13.52 -21.29 1.31
CA ALA A 220 -13.28 -21.53 -0.10
C ALA A 220 -12.15 -20.63 -0.59
N ALA A 221 -11.29 -21.12 -1.49
CA ALA A 221 -10.09 -20.38 -1.90
C ALA A 221 -10.44 -19.05 -2.59
N TRP A 222 -11.52 -19.05 -3.37
CA TRP A 222 -12.00 -17.82 -4.02
C TRP A 222 -12.55 -16.79 -3.02
N LEU A 223 -13.21 -17.25 -1.96
CA LEU A 223 -13.77 -16.38 -0.93
C LEU A 223 -12.65 -15.81 -0.06
N ASP A 224 -11.71 -16.68 0.35
CA ASP A 224 -10.54 -16.28 1.13
C ASP A 224 -9.66 -15.28 0.35
N LEU A 225 -9.54 -15.45 -0.98
CA LEU A 225 -8.87 -14.48 -1.87
C LEU A 225 -9.55 -13.11 -1.82
N ILE A 226 -10.87 -13.05 -1.96
CA ILE A 226 -11.65 -11.80 -1.90
C ILE A 226 -11.50 -11.14 -0.53
N LEU A 227 -11.68 -11.90 0.55
CA LEU A 227 -11.56 -11.40 1.92
C LEU A 227 -10.17 -10.89 2.24
N GLU A 228 -9.12 -11.56 1.75
CA GLU A 228 -7.75 -11.10 1.88
C GLU A 228 -7.52 -9.79 1.09
N GLY A 229 -8.04 -9.69 -0.13
CA GLY A 229 -8.03 -8.46 -0.92
C GLY A 229 -8.68 -7.29 -0.18
N CYS A 230 -9.91 -7.46 0.30
CA CYS A 230 -10.63 -6.46 1.11
C CYS A 230 -9.84 -6.04 2.35
N ARG A 231 -9.25 -7.02 3.07
CA ARG A 231 -8.45 -6.75 4.27
C ARG A 231 -7.23 -5.88 3.96
N GLN A 232 -6.52 -6.13 2.86
CA GLN A 232 -5.36 -5.32 2.47
C GLN A 232 -5.78 -3.92 1.99
N LEU A 233 -6.84 -3.82 1.19
CA LEU A 233 -7.38 -2.54 0.75
C LEU A 233 -7.82 -1.66 1.93
N ARG A 234 -8.47 -2.24 2.94
CA ARG A 234 -8.85 -1.55 4.18
C ARG A 234 -7.65 -1.07 5.00
N ARG A 235 -6.51 -1.77 4.91
CA ARG A 235 -5.24 -1.37 5.53
C ARG A 235 -4.47 -0.32 4.72
N GLY A 236 -5.03 0.14 3.61
CA GLY A 236 -4.43 1.16 2.76
C GLY A 236 -3.47 0.61 1.69
N ALA A 237 -3.49 -0.70 1.42
CA ALA A 237 -2.74 -1.23 0.28
C ALA A 237 -3.27 -0.65 -1.02
N TRP A 238 -2.36 -0.26 -1.91
CA TRP A 238 -2.72 0.28 -3.22
C TRP A 238 -3.12 -0.87 -4.17
N PRO A 239 -4.23 -0.76 -4.95
CA PRO A 239 -4.73 -1.89 -5.74
C PRO A 239 -3.70 -2.53 -6.70
N PRO A 240 -2.84 -1.78 -7.41
CA PRO A 240 -1.72 -2.34 -8.17
C PRO A 240 -0.75 -3.23 -7.38
N ASP A 241 -0.45 -2.89 -6.13
CA ASP A 241 0.46 -3.70 -5.31
C ASP A 241 -0.18 -5.06 -4.95
N LEU A 242 -1.52 -5.09 -4.89
CA LEU A 242 -2.28 -6.32 -4.72
C LEU A 242 -2.20 -7.23 -5.93
N PHE A 243 -2.01 -6.71 -7.14
CA PHE A 243 -1.92 -7.56 -8.33
C PHE A 243 -0.63 -8.39 -8.35
N ALA A 244 0.44 -7.89 -7.72
CA ALA A 244 1.68 -8.63 -7.58
C ALA A 244 1.56 -9.77 -6.54
N SER A 245 0.87 -9.51 -5.43
CA SER A 245 0.74 -10.47 -4.32
C SER A 245 -0.46 -11.43 -4.45
N LEU A 246 -1.53 -10.99 -5.11
CA LEU A 246 -2.81 -11.68 -5.29
C LEU A 246 -3.28 -11.57 -6.75
N PRO A 247 -2.57 -12.18 -7.72
CA PRO A 247 -2.81 -11.96 -9.14
C PRO A 247 -4.20 -12.37 -9.63
N LEU A 248 -4.84 -13.34 -8.94
CA LEU A 248 -6.20 -13.77 -9.26
C LEU A 248 -7.27 -12.79 -8.79
N LEU A 249 -6.96 -11.85 -7.89
CA LEU A 249 -7.93 -10.91 -7.32
C LEU A 249 -8.55 -10.00 -8.39
N VAL A 250 -7.80 -9.66 -9.45
CA VAL A 250 -8.31 -8.89 -10.61
C VAL A 250 -9.49 -9.57 -11.28
N ARG A 251 -9.55 -10.91 -11.28
CA ARG A 251 -10.69 -11.64 -11.86
C ARG A 251 -11.94 -11.51 -11.01
N GLU A 252 -11.78 -11.39 -9.70
CA GLU A 252 -12.88 -11.25 -8.75
C GLU A 252 -13.35 -9.80 -8.60
N MET A 253 -12.41 -8.86 -8.68
CA MET A 253 -12.66 -7.42 -8.52
C MET A 253 -12.08 -6.64 -9.72
N PRO A 254 -12.66 -6.80 -10.92
CA PRO A 254 -12.11 -6.22 -12.15
C PRO A 254 -12.09 -4.69 -12.14
N TRP A 255 -12.96 -4.06 -11.35
CA TRP A 255 -12.99 -2.62 -11.16
C TRP A 255 -11.71 -2.07 -10.50
N LEU A 256 -10.91 -2.91 -9.81
CA LEU A 256 -9.60 -2.50 -9.28
C LEU A 256 -8.63 -2.07 -10.39
N CYS A 257 -8.78 -2.59 -11.61
CA CYS A 257 -7.97 -2.18 -12.76
C CYS A 257 -8.16 -0.69 -13.12
N ARG A 258 -9.23 -0.03 -12.67
CA ARG A 258 -9.38 1.43 -12.84
C ARG A 258 -8.35 2.22 -12.05
N PHE A 259 -7.77 1.61 -11.01
CA PHE A 259 -6.69 2.14 -10.19
C PHE A 259 -5.31 1.65 -10.63
N GLU A 260 -5.27 0.83 -11.69
CA GLU A 260 -4.03 0.59 -12.41
C GLU A 260 -3.48 1.96 -12.81
N ARG A 261 -2.20 2.19 -12.49
CA ARG A 261 -1.54 3.43 -12.89
C ARG A 261 -1.68 3.50 -14.40
N ARG A 262 -2.61 4.32 -14.90
CA ARG A 262 -2.54 4.81 -16.27
C ARG A 262 -1.12 5.28 -16.39
N GLU A 263 -0.40 4.62 -17.30
CA GLU A 263 1.01 4.82 -17.56
C GLU A 263 1.35 6.30 -17.42
N ARG A 264 2.53 6.57 -16.84
CA ARG A 264 3.26 7.85 -16.93
C ARG A 264 2.61 8.74 -17.95
N LEU A 265 2.11 9.92 -17.54
CA LEU A 265 1.65 10.95 -18.49
C LEU A 265 2.58 10.84 -19.69
N PRO A 266 2.07 10.43 -20.87
CA PRO A 266 2.96 10.11 -21.97
C PRO A 266 3.84 11.33 -22.13
N ALA A 267 5.15 11.12 -22.30
CA ALA A 267 6.08 12.21 -22.58
C ALA A 267 5.60 13.08 -23.76
N VAL A 268 4.55 12.67 -24.48
CA VAL A 268 3.76 13.46 -25.41
C VAL A 268 3.11 14.73 -24.82
N ALA A 269 2.88 14.83 -23.51
CA ALA A 269 2.56 16.12 -22.88
C ALA A 269 3.78 17.07 -22.81
N LEU A 270 5.00 16.54 -22.98
CA LEU A 270 6.25 17.28 -23.21
C LEU A 270 6.60 17.43 -24.70
N GLU A 271 5.90 16.73 -25.61
CA GLU A 271 6.04 16.89 -27.08
C GLU A 271 4.92 17.74 -27.68
N GLY A 272 4.41 18.71 -26.93
CA GLY A 272 3.99 19.94 -27.56
C GLY A 272 5.22 20.51 -28.26
N ALA A 273 5.30 20.38 -29.58
CA ALA A 273 6.29 21.08 -30.38
C ALA A 273 6.42 22.50 -29.85
N PRO A 274 7.63 23.04 -29.64
CA PRO A 274 7.79 24.37 -29.09
C PRO A 274 7.15 25.34 -30.08
N GLU A 275 5.92 25.77 -29.80
CA GLU A 275 5.45 27.03 -30.35
C GLU A 275 6.40 28.08 -29.78
N SER A 276 7.21 28.59 -30.69
CA SER A 276 8.29 29.52 -30.47
C SER A 276 7.86 30.66 -29.54
N SER A 277 8.19 30.52 -28.26
CA SER A 277 8.28 31.65 -27.34
C SER A 277 9.53 32.46 -27.69
N PRO A 278 9.53 33.78 -27.48
CA PRO A 278 10.45 34.70 -28.14
C PRO A 278 11.91 34.39 -27.78
N THR A 279 12.68 34.12 -28.83
CA THR A 279 14.14 34.18 -29.01
C THR A 279 14.94 34.75 -27.82
N THR A 280 15.11 33.99 -26.76
CA THR A 280 16.36 34.05 -26.00
C THR A 280 17.36 33.21 -26.80
N PRO A 281 18.42 33.80 -27.36
CA PRO A 281 19.41 33.06 -28.13
C PRO A 281 19.98 31.93 -27.25
N PRO A 282 20.16 30.71 -27.80
CA PRO A 282 20.64 29.58 -27.02
C PRO A 282 22.00 29.93 -26.40
N PHE A 283 22.13 29.75 -25.09
CA PHE A 283 23.39 29.95 -24.39
C PHE A 283 24.40 28.91 -24.87
N SER A 284 25.54 29.35 -25.42
CA SER A 284 26.58 28.41 -25.83
C SER A 284 27.48 28.03 -24.66
N LEU A 285 27.34 26.78 -24.24
CA LEU A 285 28.11 26.23 -23.13
C LEU A 285 29.62 26.20 -23.43
N LEU A 286 30.42 26.52 -22.42
CA LEU A 286 31.85 26.29 -22.45
C LEU A 286 32.11 24.76 -22.49
N THR A 287 32.92 24.28 -23.44
CA THR A 287 33.21 22.84 -23.60
C THR A 287 34.42 22.36 -22.76
N GLY A 288 35.18 23.29 -22.18
CA GLY A 288 36.38 23.00 -21.39
C GLY A 288 36.56 23.98 -20.23
N SER A 289 37.80 24.31 -19.91
CA SER A 289 38.13 25.36 -18.94
C SER A 289 38.69 26.60 -19.61
N ALA A 290 38.42 27.77 -19.02
CA ALA A 290 38.90 29.05 -19.52
C ALA A 290 39.27 29.98 -18.36
N ARG A 291 40.31 30.79 -18.54
CA ARG A 291 40.58 31.92 -17.63
C ARG A 291 39.73 33.10 -18.07
N GLY A 292 39.13 33.78 -17.12
CA GLY A 292 38.29 34.95 -17.36
C GLY A 292 38.54 36.05 -16.35
N LYS A 293 37.82 37.16 -16.53
CA LYS A 293 37.80 38.30 -15.62
C LYS A 293 36.44 38.49 -15.00
N PHE A 294 36.45 38.89 -13.74
CA PHE A 294 35.27 39.29 -13.00
C PHE A 294 35.19 40.81 -12.94
N GLY A 295 34.00 41.38 -13.16
CA GLY A 295 33.73 42.82 -13.08
C GLY A 295 32.80 43.32 -14.17
N ILE A 296 32.54 44.63 -14.17
CA ILE A 296 31.64 45.25 -15.16
C ILE A 296 32.13 45.01 -16.60
N ASP A 297 31.20 44.59 -17.45
CA ASP A 297 31.43 44.22 -18.85
C ASP A 297 32.46 43.10 -19.08
N GLN A 298 32.87 42.35 -18.04
CA GLN A 298 33.81 41.22 -18.14
C GLN A 298 33.07 39.89 -18.41
N ASP A 299 33.75 38.75 -18.21
CA ASP A 299 33.19 37.41 -18.41
C ASP A 299 32.07 37.07 -17.43
N LEU A 300 32.17 37.56 -16.18
CA LEU A 300 31.15 37.43 -15.16
C LEU A 300 31.01 38.73 -14.36
N GLN A 301 29.77 39.15 -14.14
CA GLN A 301 29.42 40.28 -13.28
C GLN A 301 28.26 39.88 -12.37
N LEU A 302 28.31 40.25 -11.09
CA LEU A 302 27.14 40.17 -10.19
C LEU A 302 26.38 41.49 -10.20
N THR A 303 25.06 41.44 -10.05
CA THR A 303 24.18 42.60 -10.07
C THR A 303 23.46 42.79 -8.74
N VAL A 304 22.51 41.92 -8.41
CA VAL A 304 21.67 42.02 -7.21
C VAL A 304 21.63 40.69 -6.46
N PRO A 305 21.63 40.69 -5.12
CA PRO A 305 21.38 39.47 -4.35
C PRO A 305 19.97 38.93 -4.64
N LEU A 306 19.88 37.65 -4.97
CA LEU A 306 18.62 36.94 -5.20
C LEU A 306 18.12 36.23 -3.96
N ASP A 307 18.98 35.91 -3.00
CA ASP A 307 18.64 35.18 -1.78
C ASP A 307 18.02 36.03 -0.66
N ALA A 308 17.74 37.31 -0.93
CA ALA A 308 17.22 38.27 0.04
C ALA A 308 15.74 38.61 -0.15
N TRP A 309 15.04 38.01 -1.11
CA TRP A 309 13.65 38.33 -1.42
C TRP A 309 12.65 37.85 -0.35
N ILE A 310 12.98 36.77 0.37
CA ILE A 310 12.23 36.25 1.52
C ILE A 310 13.21 35.61 2.52
N PRO A 311 12.98 35.66 3.85
CA PRO A 311 13.95 35.15 4.84
C PRO A 311 14.36 33.68 4.63
N GLU A 312 13.41 32.85 4.20
CA GLU A 312 13.56 31.42 3.96
C GLU A 312 14.46 31.11 2.75
N ALA A 313 14.62 32.03 1.80
CA ALA A 313 15.49 31.88 0.63
C ALA A 313 16.99 32.10 0.93
N ARG A 314 17.32 32.43 2.18
CA ARG A 314 18.71 32.66 2.58
C ARG A 314 19.45 31.34 2.75
N GLY A 315 20.34 31.06 1.80
CA GLY A 315 21.21 29.90 1.83
C GLY A 315 22.16 29.88 3.02
N SER A 316 22.24 28.74 3.71
CA SER A 316 23.18 28.53 4.80
C SER A 316 24.62 28.32 4.32
N SER A 317 24.79 27.71 3.14
CA SER A 317 26.06 27.29 2.53
C SER A 317 26.55 28.22 1.41
N ALA A 318 25.65 29.04 0.87
CA ALA A 318 25.91 29.82 -0.33
C ALA A 318 25.18 31.17 -0.32
N ARG A 319 25.71 32.13 -1.08
CA ARG A 319 25.01 33.35 -1.49
C ARG A 319 24.59 33.24 -2.94
N VAL A 320 23.41 33.74 -3.31
CA VAL A 320 22.92 33.71 -4.68
C VAL A 320 22.70 35.13 -5.20
N PHE A 321 23.24 35.43 -6.38
CA PHE A 321 23.14 36.72 -7.04
C PHE A 321 22.60 36.55 -8.46
N SER A 322 21.90 37.55 -8.96
CA SER A 322 21.73 37.71 -10.40
C SER A 322 23.07 38.19 -10.96
N GLY A 323 23.39 37.79 -12.18
CA GLY A 323 24.61 38.20 -12.84
C GLY A 323 24.54 38.07 -14.35
N GLN A 324 25.45 38.78 -15.02
CA GLN A 324 25.70 38.59 -16.43
C GLN A 324 26.90 37.66 -16.62
N LEU A 325 26.68 36.55 -17.31
CA LEU A 325 27.69 35.60 -17.71
C LEU A 325 27.88 35.66 -19.23
N ARG A 326 29.12 35.78 -19.72
CA ARG A 326 29.41 35.68 -21.15
C ARG A 326 29.51 34.22 -21.58
N ASP A 327 28.78 33.83 -22.62
CA ASP A 327 28.87 32.48 -23.19
C ASP A 327 30.21 32.20 -23.89
N ALA A 328 30.36 31.03 -24.51
CA ALA A 328 31.57 30.65 -25.23
C ALA A 328 31.93 31.56 -26.42
N GLN A 329 30.97 32.34 -26.96
CA GLN A 329 31.22 33.34 -28.01
C GLN A 329 31.30 34.78 -27.45
N GLY A 330 31.32 34.95 -26.13
CA GLY A 330 31.45 36.24 -25.48
C GLY A 330 30.13 37.01 -25.35
N LYS A 331 28.97 36.40 -25.64
CA LYS A 331 27.67 37.05 -25.57
C LYS A 331 27.15 37.06 -24.12
N PRO A 332 26.69 38.21 -23.59
CA PRO A 332 26.18 38.28 -22.23
C PRO A 332 24.83 37.57 -22.10
N PHE A 333 24.65 36.84 -21.00
CA PHE A 333 23.45 36.11 -20.65
C PHE A 333 23.13 36.30 -19.16
N GLN A 334 21.84 36.41 -18.82
CA GLN A 334 21.41 36.54 -17.43
C GLN A 334 21.36 35.19 -16.75
N SER A 335 22.03 35.09 -15.61
CA SER A 335 22.19 33.84 -14.87
C SER A 335 22.06 34.08 -13.37
N ALA A 336 21.69 33.03 -12.63
CA ALA A 336 21.85 33.01 -11.18
C ALA A 336 23.24 32.47 -10.84
N ILE A 337 23.99 33.24 -10.06
CA ILE A 337 25.36 32.95 -9.65
C ILE A 337 25.34 32.60 -8.17
N LYS A 338 25.52 31.32 -7.88
CA LYS A 338 25.65 30.79 -6.53
C LYS A 338 27.12 30.81 -6.14
N LEU A 339 27.46 31.47 -5.05
CA LEU A 339 28.81 31.60 -4.50
C LEU A 339 28.90 30.89 -3.16
N MET A 340 29.91 30.05 -2.98
CA MET A 340 30.14 29.37 -1.72
C MET A 340 30.49 30.36 -0.60
N ARG A 341 29.97 30.12 0.60
CA ARG A 341 30.29 30.92 1.78
C ARG A 341 31.67 30.58 2.33
N MET A 342 32.65 31.40 1.96
CA MET A 342 34.03 31.27 2.46
C MET A 342 34.15 31.52 3.97
N ASP A 343 33.20 32.27 4.57
CA ASP A 343 33.08 32.47 6.02
C ASP A 343 32.61 31.21 6.78
N LYS A 344 32.11 30.20 6.05
CA LYS A 344 31.61 28.93 6.59
C LYS A 344 32.23 27.73 5.86
N LEU A 345 33.53 27.81 5.57
CA LEU A 345 34.23 26.87 4.69
C LEU A 345 33.95 25.39 5.01
N GLU A 346 34.13 24.96 6.26
CA GLU A 346 33.96 23.56 6.70
C GLU A 346 32.54 23.03 6.45
N TYR A 347 31.53 23.90 6.59
CA TYR A 347 30.13 23.55 6.37
C TYR A 347 29.73 23.63 4.89
N ALA A 348 30.15 24.69 4.20
CA ALA A 348 29.72 24.99 2.84
C ALA A 348 30.38 24.08 1.80
N LEU A 349 31.67 23.78 1.96
CA LEU A 349 32.47 23.02 1.01
C LEU A 349 31.88 21.64 0.66
N PRO A 350 31.55 20.75 1.62
CA PRO A 350 31.00 19.44 1.28
C PRO A 350 29.64 19.54 0.57
N LEU A 351 28.82 20.55 0.91
CA LEU A 351 27.51 20.75 0.28
C LEU A 351 27.64 21.26 -1.16
N PHE A 352 28.58 22.16 -1.41
CA PHE A 352 28.86 22.70 -2.75
C PHE A 352 29.46 21.64 -3.67
N ARG A 353 30.36 20.80 -3.13
CA ARG A 353 30.93 19.66 -3.87
C ARG A 353 29.83 18.69 -4.28
N GLU A 354 28.97 18.30 -3.34
CA GLU A 354 27.88 17.35 -3.57
C GLU A 354 26.86 17.89 -4.60
N GLU A 355 26.50 19.17 -4.52
CA GLU A 355 25.55 19.80 -5.44
C GLU A 355 25.99 19.64 -6.90
N VAL A 356 27.28 19.82 -7.21
CA VAL A 356 27.77 19.67 -8.59
C VAL A 356 27.72 18.22 -9.06
N VAL A 357 28.05 17.27 -8.20
CA VAL A 357 27.95 15.84 -8.52
C VAL A 357 26.50 15.49 -8.85
N ILE A 358 25.55 15.97 -8.05
CA ILE A 358 24.13 15.70 -8.21
C ILE A 358 23.57 16.40 -9.44
N LEU A 359 23.88 17.68 -9.67
CA LEU A 359 23.46 18.39 -10.87
C LEU A 359 23.99 17.74 -12.15
N ASN A 360 25.21 17.21 -12.13
CA ASN A 360 25.76 16.48 -13.27
C ASN A 360 25.01 15.15 -13.51
N ALA A 361 24.70 14.41 -12.43
CA ALA A 361 23.94 13.17 -12.50
C ALA A 361 22.48 13.39 -12.91
N MET A 362 21.85 14.50 -12.51
CA MET A 362 20.45 14.82 -12.78
C MET A 362 20.24 15.61 -14.07
N ARG A 363 21.31 16.08 -14.72
CA ARG A 363 21.27 16.92 -15.94
C ARG A 363 20.27 16.51 -17.03
N PRO A 364 20.08 15.21 -17.40
CA PRO A 364 19.15 14.85 -18.46
C PRO A 364 17.70 14.73 -18.00
N VAL A 365 17.39 14.94 -16.72
CA VAL A 365 16.03 14.85 -16.17
C VAL A 365 15.28 16.16 -16.47
N PRO A 366 14.10 16.11 -17.11
CA PRO A 366 13.25 17.29 -17.27
C PRO A 366 12.92 17.93 -15.92
N GLY A 367 12.88 19.26 -15.88
CA GLY A 367 12.63 20.00 -14.64
C GLY A 367 13.85 20.22 -13.76
N ILE A 368 15.05 19.78 -14.16
CA ILE A 368 16.29 20.20 -13.49
C ILE A 368 16.73 21.54 -14.06
N THR A 369 16.91 22.54 -13.19
CA THR A 369 17.42 23.86 -13.61
C THR A 369 18.84 23.71 -14.18
N ALA A 370 19.07 24.27 -15.37
CA ALA A 370 20.30 24.04 -16.10
C ALA A 370 21.53 24.65 -15.40
N LEU A 371 22.60 23.86 -15.28
CA LEU A 371 23.94 24.33 -14.92
C LEU A 371 24.67 24.80 -16.19
N TYR A 372 24.93 26.10 -16.29
CA TYR A 372 25.67 26.69 -17.41
C TYR A 372 27.17 26.51 -17.29
N GLU A 373 27.71 26.70 -16.08
CA GLU A 373 29.11 26.42 -15.76
C GLU A 373 29.33 26.38 -14.25
N CYS A 374 30.48 25.85 -13.84
CA CYS A 374 31.01 25.97 -12.49
C CYS A 374 32.41 26.57 -12.56
N GLY A 375 32.94 27.05 -11.44
CA GLY A 375 34.28 27.63 -11.48
C GLY A 375 34.72 28.29 -10.20
N PHE A 376 35.82 29.02 -10.30
CA PHE A 376 36.49 29.65 -9.16
C PHE A 376 36.65 31.14 -9.41
N LEU A 377 36.26 31.94 -8.43
CA LEU A 377 36.38 33.40 -8.42
C LEU A 377 37.42 33.83 -7.39
N ARG A 378 38.37 34.66 -7.79
CA ARG A 378 39.30 35.32 -6.86
C ARG A 378 39.24 36.83 -7.06
N LEU A 379 38.78 37.54 -6.04
CA LEU A 379 38.72 39.00 -6.06
C LEU A 379 40.12 39.61 -5.98
N LEU A 380 40.31 40.80 -6.56
CA LEU A 380 41.50 41.61 -6.32
C LEU A 380 41.51 42.11 -4.86
N GLU A 381 42.70 42.45 -4.35
CA GLU A 381 42.90 42.83 -2.95
C GLU A 381 41.90 43.90 -2.47
N GLY A 382 41.25 43.64 -1.33
CA GLY A 382 40.24 44.52 -0.74
C GLY A 382 38.80 44.29 -1.22
N GLY A 383 38.58 43.46 -2.24
CA GLY A 383 37.24 43.07 -2.68
C GLY A 383 36.57 42.11 -1.70
N VAL A 384 35.34 42.43 -1.27
CA VAL A 384 34.52 41.57 -0.40
C VAL A 384 33.17 41.33 -1.06
N ILE A 385 32.75 40.06 -1.14
CA ILE A 385 31.40 39.71 -1.59
C ILE A 385 30.40 40.27 -0.58
N PRO A 386 29.32 40.97 -1.03
CA PRO A 386 28.34 41.55 -0.12
C PRO A 386 27.82 40.51 0.88
N GLY A 387 27.74 40.88 2.16
CA GLY A 387 27.15 40.06 3.21
C GLY A 387 25.62 40.01 3.15
N GLU A 388 25.00 39.40 4.16
CA GLU A 388 23.54 39.16 4.19
C GLU A 388 22.71 40.45 4.34
N ARG A 389 23.32 41.54 4.84
CA ARG A 389 22.63 42.80 5.13
C ARG A 389 22.67 43.75 3.94
N GLU A 390 23.61 43.54 3.03
CA GLU A 390 23.84 44.34 1.85
C GLU A 390 22.86 43.96 0.73
N LYS A 391 22.10 44.94 0.24
CA LYS A 391 21.11 44.77 -0.84
C LYS A 391 21.66 45.05 -2.23
N THR A 392 22.90 45.51 -2.33
CA THR A 392 23.52 45.93 -3.59
C THR A 392 24.92 45.31 -3.71
N VAL A 393 25.32 45.02 -4.94
CA VAL A 393 26.70 44.63 -5.26
C VAL A 393 27.49 45.89 -5.60
N ASN A 394 28.70 46.03 -5.04
CA ASN A 394 29.59 47.12 -5.43
C ASN A 394 30.06 46.91 -6.89
N PRO A 395 29.74 47.82 -7.83
CA PRO A 395 30.10 47.66 -9.25
C PRO A 395 31.60 47.73 -9.51
N ALA A 396 32.40 48.24 -8.55
CA ALA A 396 33.86 48.27 -8.63
C ALA A 396 34.53 46.94 -8.29
N LEU A 397 33.78 45.91 -7.88
CA LEU A 397 34.35 44.59 -7.61
C LEU A 397 34.92 44.00 -8.90
N THR A 398 36.20 43.62 -8.84
CA THR A 398 36.94 43.03 -9.96
C THR A 398 37.78 41.85 -9.48
N GLY A 399 38.10 40.94 -10.39
CA GLY A 399 38.78 39.70 -10.04
C GLY A 399 39.18 38.84 -11.23
N SER A 400 39.72 37.67 -10.90
CA SER A 400 40.07 36.61 -11.86
C SER A 400 39.09 35.45 -11.74
N LEU A 401 38.82 34.78 -12.85
CA LEU A 401 37.98 33.59 -12.94
C LEU A 401 38.77 32.41 -13.50
N LEU A 402 38.47 31.22 -12.98
CA LEU A 402 38.67 29.96 -13.67
C LEU A 402 37.29 29.37 -13.94
N ARG A 403 36.87 29.43 -15.20
CA ARG A 403 35.56 28.99 -15.68
C ARG A 403 35.66 27.56 -16.17
N MET A 404 34.68 26.72 -15.86
CA MET A 404 34.66 25.31 -16.23
C MET A 404 33.28 24.94 -16.76
N GLY A 405 33.23 24.42 -17.97
CA GLY A 405 32.00 23.90 -18.57
C GLY A 405 31.33 22.84 -17.69
N PRO A 406 30.02 22.61 -17.84
CA PRO A 406 29.27 21.70 -16.96
C PRO A 406 29.74 20.25 -17.10
N ALA A 407 30.35 19.88 -18.24
CA ALA A 407 30.97 18.57 -18.44
C ALA A 407 32.19 18.33 -17.54
N LEU A 408 32.82 19.39 -17.01
CA LEU A 408 33.97 19.31 -16.10
C LEU A 408 33.54 19.37 -14.61
N GLY A 409 32.27 19.13 -14.30
CA GLY A 409 31.76 19.18 -12.92
C GLY A 409 32.52 18.28 -11.94
N GLN A 410 32.93 17.08 -12.36
CA GLN A 410 33.73 16.18 -11.52
C GLN A 410 35.14 16.74 -11.26
N GLU A 411 35.75 17.37 -12.26
CA GLU A 411 37.07 18.00 -12.13
C GLU A 411 36.99 19.19 -11.16
N PHE A 412 35.94 20.01 -11.28
CA PHE A 412 35.63 21.08 -10.33
C PHE A 412 35.48 20.54 -8.89
N ALA A 413 34.68 19.48 -8.70
CA ALA A 413 34.47 18.85 -7.39
C ALA A 413 35.78 18.35 -6.76
N ASN A 414 36.69 17.81 -7.58
CA ASN A 414 38.01 17.34 -7.12
C ASN A 414 38.94 18.50 -6.74
N GLN A 415 38.84 19.65 -7.41
CA GLN A 415 39.70 20.82 -7.15
C GLN A 415 39.18 21.75 -6.03
N ILE A 416 37.91 21.64 -5.64
CA ILE A 416 37.24 22.65 -4.81
C ILE A 416 37.96 22.97 -3.50
N GLU A 417 38.50 21.96 -2.83
CA GLU A 417 39.16 22.08 -1.54
C GLU A 417 40.52 22.77 -1.65
N ALA A 418 41.36 22.31 -2.57
CA ALA A 418 42.66 22.92 -2.83
C ALA A 418 42.50 24.40 -3.24
N ARG A 419 41.54 24.70 -4.12
CA ARG A 419 41.27 26.07 -4.59
C ARG A 419 40.70 26.97 -3.50
N ALA A 420 39.79 26.46 -2.67
CA ALA A 420 39.25 27.21 -1.55
C ALA A 420 40.34 27.59 -0.55
N ASN A 421 41.27 26.67 -0.27
CA ASN A 421 42.44 26.92 0.59
C ASN A 421 43.41 27.95 -0.02
N GLU A 422 43.48 28.06 -1.35
CA GLU A 422 44.23 29.09 -2.07
C GLU A 422 43.51 30.46 -2.13
N GLY A 423 42.33 30.58 -1.49
CA GLY A 423 41.54 31.81 -1.46
C GLY A 423 40.68 32.04 -2.72
N TRP A 424 40.42 30.99 -3.50
CA TRP A 424 39.42 31.05 -4.58
C TRP A 424 38.03 30.66 -4.06
N THR A 425 37.03 31.49 -4.34
CA THR A 425 35.62 31.22 -4.03
C THR A 425 34.98 30.37 -5.13
N PRO A 426 34.55 29.13 -4.84
CA PRO A 426 33.79 28.32 -5.78
C PRO A 426 32.44 28.97 -6.14
N TYR A 427 32.04 28.85 -7.41
CA TYR A 427 30.76 29.35 -7.90
C TYR A 427 30.08 28.37 -8.86
N LEU A 428 28.76 28.43 -8.91
CA LEU A 428 27.91 27.80 -9.93
C LEU A 428 27.14 28.90 -10.67
N ALA A 429 27.14 28.86 -11.99
CA ALA A 429 26.25 29.66 -12.81
C ALA A 429 25.14 28.76 -13.34
N ILE A 430 23.92 29.02 -12.88
CA ILE A 430 22.72 28.28 -13.25
C ILE A 430 21.73 29.20 -13.95
N GLU A 431 20.77 28.61 -14.64
CA GLU A 431 19.66 29.33 -15.24
C GLU A 431 18.91 30.16 -14.19
N LEU A 432 18.66 31.43 -14.53
CA LEU A 432 17.93 32.35 -13.67
C LEU A 432 16.43 32.02 -13.71
N ARG A 433 15.82 31.87 -12.53
CA ARG A 433 14.37 31.67 -12.37
C ARG A 433 13.72 32.89 -11.74
N ASP A 434 12.53 33.24 -12.21
CA ASP A 434 11.78 34.38 -11.69
C ASP A 434 11.14 33.99 -10.34
N SER A 435 11.35 34.80 -9.30
CA SER A 435 10.76 34.53 -7.98
C SER A 435 9.23 34.56 -7.99
N ARG A 436 8.60 35.20 -8.98
CA ARG A 436 7.14 35.19 -9.18
C ARG A 436 6.61 33.84 -9.65
N GLU A 437 7.46 33.02 -10.25
CA GLU A 437 7.15 31.66 -10.70
C GLU A 437 7.37 30.62 -9.58
N ASN A 438 7.95 31.04 -8.44
CA ASN A 438 8.22 30.14 -7.33
C ASN A 438 6.93 29.61 -6.69
N LEU A 439 6.88 28.33 -6.35
CA LEU A 439 5.66 27.75 -5.75
C LEU A 439 5.30 28.35 -4.40
N LEU A 440 6.26 28.90 -3.64
CA LEU A 440 5.93 29.69 -2.45
C LEU A 440 5.08 30.91 -2.82
N ALA A 441 5.47 31.67 -3.85
CA ALA A 441 4.71 32.83 -4.32
C ALA A 441 3.34 32.44 -4.91
N LEU A 442 3.22 31.23 -5.48
CA LEU A 442 2.00 30.75 -6.16
C LEU A 442 1.03 29.98 -5.25
N CYS A 443 1.52 29.37 -4.16
CA CYS A 443 0.72 28.44 -3.35
C CYS A 443 0.62 28.84 -1.87
N ASP A 444 1.51 29.70 -1.37
CA ASP A 444 1.45 30.10 0.04
C ASP A 444 0.26 31.05 0.30
N ALA A 445 -0.57 30.72 1.29
CA ALA A 445 -1.78 31.47 1.60
C ALA A 445 -1.50 32.93 2.00
N THR A 446 -0.36 33.19 2.66
CA THR A 446 0.02 34.54 3.10
C THR A 446 0.45 35.41 1.93
N LEU A 447 1.14 34.84 0.94
CA LEU A 447 1.59 35.55 -0.25
C LEU A 447 0.48 35.70 -1.29
N THR A 448 -0.33 34.66 -1.48
CA THR A 448 -1.44 34.64 -2.45
C THR A 448 -2.72 35.31 -1.95
N ARG A 449 -2.80 35.65 -0.66
CA ARG A 449 -4.02 36.14 0.01
C ARG A 449 -5.21 35.20 -0.16
N GLY A 450 -4.94 33.88 -0.20
CA GLY A 450 -5.94 32.84 -0.40
C GLY A 450 -6.41 32.64 -1.85
N THR A 451 -5.76 33.27 -2.83
CA THR A 451 -6.04 33.05 -4.26
C THR A 451 -5.11 31.99 -4.82
N TYR A 452 -5.59 30.76 -4.93
CA TYR A 452 -4.78 29.62 -5.39
C TYR A 452 -4.86 29.42 -6.90
N ARG A 453 -3.84 28.74 -7.45
CA ARG A 453 -3.87 28.21 -8.81
C ARG A 453 -5.01 27.19 -8.98
N PRO A 454 -5.54 27.00 -10.21
CA PRO A 454 -6.51 25.96 -10.49
C PRO A 454 -6.03 24.57 -10.02
N LEU A 455 -6.95 23.75 -9.52
CA LEU A 455 -6.63 22.38 -9.06
C LEU A 455 -5.88 21.54 -10.11
N PRO A 456 -6.22 21.58 -11.43
CA PRO A 456 -5.46 20.85 -12.44
C PRO A 456 -3.98 21.23 -12.49
N ASP A 457 -3.64 22.52 -12.37
CA ASP A 457 -2.26 22.98 -12.35
C ASP A 457 -1.53 22.45 -11.11
N LEU A 458 -2.17 22.53 -9.93
CA LEU A 458 -1.58 22.05 -8.69
C LEU A 458 -1.32 20.54 -8.71
N LEU A 459 -2.21 19.77 -9.31
CA LEU A 459 -2.03 18.34 -9.52
C LEU A 459 -0.89 18.06 -10.50
N LEU A 460 -0.83 18.78 -11.63
CA LEU A 460 0.24 18.64 -12.61
C LEU A 460 1.61 18.99 -12.02
N MET A 461 1.71 20.09 -11.27
CA MET A 461 2.91 20.47 -10.54
C MET A 461 3.36 19.35 -9.59
N SER A 462 2.41 18.81 -8.82
CA SER A 462 2.68 17.74 -7.84
C SER A 462 3.15 16.45 -8.52
N ILE A 463 2.54 16.06 -9.64
CA ILE A 463 2.96 14.90 -10.44
C ILE A 463 4.39 15.09 -10.95
N GLN A 464 4.70 16.23 -11.56
CA GLN A 464 6.04 16.49 -12.10
C GLN A 464 7.11 16.52 -10.99
N ILE A 465 6.79 17.07 -9.82
CA ILE A 465 7.68 17.01 -8.65
C ILE A 465 7.96 15.55 -8.27
N CYS A 466 6.91 14.72 -8.17
CA CYS A 466 7.06 13.29 -7.87
C CYS A 466 7.89 12.56 -8.93
N GLU A 467 7.75 12.91 -10.21
CA GLU A 467 8.54 12.34 -11.30
C GLU A 467 10.03 12.71 -11.18
N ILE A 468 10.34 13.98 -10.86
CA ILE A 468 11.72 14.41 -10.61
C ILE A 468 12.31 13.66 -9.41
N MET A 469 11.55 13.49 -8.33
CA MET A 469 12.00 12.75 -7.14
C MET A 469 12.20 11.26 -7.45
N GLN A 470 11.30 10.66 -8.21
CA GLN A 470 11.44 9.27 -8.65
C GLN A 470 12.70 9.08 -9.50
N GLU A 471 13.01 10.00 -10.42
CA GLU A 471 14.24 9.97 -11.21
C GLU A 471 15.49 10.14 -10.35
N ALA A 472 15.45 10.99 -9.32
CA ALA A 472 16.52 11.08 -8.34
C ALA A 472 16.73 9.73 -7.62
N HIS A 473 15.65 9.12 -7.13
CA HIS A 473 15.72 7.83 -6.44
C HIS A 473 16.24 6.70 -7.34
N ASN A 474 15.83 6.67 -8.62
CA ASN A 474 16.32 5.72 -9.62
C ASN A 474 17.83 5.86 -9.87
N ARG A 475 18.40 7.02 -9.56
CA ARG A 475 19.85 7.32 -9.67
C ARG A 475 20.56 7.27 -8.33
N ASN A 476 19.91 6.70 -7.32
CA ASN A 476 20.38 6.60 -5.94
C ASN A 476 20.66 7.96 -5.28
N ILE A 477 19.89 8.99 -5.63
CA ILE A 477 19.99 10.33 -5.04
C ILE A 477 18.80 10.58 -4.14
N VAL A 478 19.04 10.92 -2.87
CA VAL A 478 17.99 11.34 -1.93
C VAL A 478 17.96 12.85 -1.85
N TYR A 479 16.82 13.47 -2.19
CA TYR A 479 16.63 14.91 -2.01
C TYR A 479 16.08 15.21 -0.61
N ARG A 480 16.94 15.72 0.27
CA ARG A 480 16.64 15.83 1.71
C ARG A 480 16.00 17.16 2.14
N ASP A 481 15.86 18.11 1.22
CA ASP A 481 15.32 19.43 1.54
C ASP A 481 14.16 19.83 0.61
N HIS A 482 13.15 18.96 0.53
CA HIS A 482 11.98 19.15 -0.31
C HIS A 482 11.07 20.25 0.25
N LYS A 483 11.09 21.44 -0.35
CA LYS A 483 10.26 22.58 0.04
C LYS A 483 9.70 23.28 -1.20
N ILE A 484 8.49 23.84 -1.09
CA ILE A 484 7.86 24.61 -2.18
C ILE A 484 8.72 25.80 -2.66
N LEU A 485 9.61 26.30 -1.81
CA LEU A 485 10.58 27.34 -2.15
C LEU A 485 11.61 26.90 -3.21
N HIS A 486 11.80 25.60 -3.44
CA HIS A 486 12.78 25.08 -4.39
C HIS A 486 12.17 24.74 -5.74
N TYR A 487 10.88 24.99 -5.93
CA TYR A 487 10.16 24.67 -7.17
C TYR A 487 9.64 25.93 -7.84
N TYR A 488 9.75 25.96 -9.16
CA TYR A 488 9.34 27.07 -10.02
C TYR A 488 8.44 26.53 -11.12
N TRP A 489 7.29 27.16 -11.32
CA TRP A 489 6.33 26.80 -12.35
C TRP A 489 6.44 27.73 -13.54
N ASN A 490 6.77 27.17 -14.70
CA ASN A 490 6.75 27.89 -15.96
C ASN A 490 5.38 27.72 -16.63
N ASP A 491 4.61 28.81 -16.67
CA ASP A 491 3.26 28.83 -17.25
C ASP A 491 3.24 28.51 -18.75
N ALA A 492 4.23 28.97 -19.51
CA ALA A 492 4.28 28.76 -20.96
C ALA A 492 4.55 27.30 -21.33
N MET A 493 5.33 26.61 -20.51
CA MET A 493 5.74 25.21 -20.74
C MET A 493 4.92 24.21 -19.92
N HIS A 494 4.03 24.68 -19.04
CA HIS A 494 3.36 23.86 -18.02
C HIS A 494 4.34 22.92 -17.29
N GLY A 495 5.48 23.47 -16.88
CA GLY A 495 6.63 22.71 -16.38
C GLY A 495 7.16 23.17 -15.03
N ILE A 496 7.40 22.23 -14.12
CA ILE A 496 8.12 22.44 -12.86
C ILE A 496 9.62 22.38 -13.09
N TYR A 497 10.33 23.32 -12.48
CA TYR A 497 11.77 23.33 -12.38
C TYR A 497 12.21 23.38 -10.92
N THR A 498 13.23 22.60 -10.58
CA THR A 498 13.77 22.50 -9.23
C THR A 498 15.19 23.04 -9.13
N ILE A 499 15.51 23.64 -7.98
CA ILE A 499 16.80 24.20 -7.63
C ILE A 499 17.27 23.67 -6.26
N ASP A 500 18.49 24.07 -5.87
CA ASP A 500 19.08 23.85 -4.55
C ASP A 500 19.20 22.37 -4.16
N TRP A 501 20.20 21.72 -4.75
CA TRP A 501 20.52 20.30 -4.53
C TRP A 501 21.65 20.08 -3.50
N ASN A 502 22.04 21.13 -2.78
CA ASN A 502 23.18 21.15 -1.85
C ASN A 502 23.09 20.17 -0.66
N VAL A 503 21.89 19.85 -0.17
CA VAL A 503 21.65 18.88 0.92
C VAL A 503 21.24 17.50 0.38
N ALA A 504 21.08 17.37 -0.94
CA ALA A 504 20.89 16.05 -1.53
C ALA A 504 22.14 15.18 -1.34
N ARG A 505 21.96 13.86 -1.45
CA ARG A 505 23.05 12.88 -1.28
C ARG A 505 22.97 11.80 -2.33
N LEU A 506 24.10 11.53 -2.98
CA LEU A 506 24.28 10.37 -3.84
C LEU A 506 24.75 9.16 -3.02
N HIS A 507 24.01 8.06 -3.11
CA HIS A 507 24.31 6.78 -2.46
C HIS A 507 24.88 5.81 -3.49
N SER A 508 26.20 5.81 -3.65
CA SER A 508 26.88 5.02 -4.70
C SER A 508 26.64 3.50 -4.61
N GLU A 509 26.30 2.98 -3.42
CA GLU A 509 26.01 1.56 -3.18
C GLU A 509 24.52 1.20 -3.36
N GLY A 510 23.69 2.17 -3.72
CA GLY A 510 22.23 2.02 -3.78
C GLY A 510 21.52 2.57 -2.54
N LEU A 511 20.20 2.79 -2.67
CA LEU A 511 19.37 3.25 -1.56
C LEU A 511 18.99 2.09 -0.64
N SER A 512 19.15 2.28 0.66
CA SER A 512 18.59 1.39 1.69
C SER A 512 17.05 1.46 1.71
N ASP A 513 16.40 0.47 2.34
CA ASP A 513 14.93 0.49 2.47
C ASP A 513 14.41 1.64 3.34
N TYR A 514 15.27 2.25 4.16
CA TYR A 514 14.96 3.48 4.88
C TYR A 514 14.95 4.68 3.92
N GLU A 515 15.98 4.80 3.08
CA GLU A 515 16.13 5.89 2.12
C GLU A 515 15.12 5.82 0.98
N LYS A 516 14.66 4.62 0.59
CA LYS A 516 13.55 4.47 -0.37
C LYS A 516 12.19 4.97 0.16
N LYS A 517 12.07 5.14 1.48
CA LYS A 517 10.83 5.59 2.15
C LYS A 517 10.86 7.08 2.50
N MET A 518 12.04 7.71 2.43
CA MET A 518 12.19 9.17 2.43
C MET A 518 11.90 9.70 1.04
#